data_AF-Q693Z4-F1
#
_entry.id   AF-Q693Z4-F1
#
_cell.length_a   1.000
_cell.length_b   1.000
_cell.length_c   1.000
_cell.angle_alpha   90.00
_cell.angle_beta   90.00
_cell.angle_gamma   90.00
#
_symmetry.space_group_name_H-M   'P 1'
#
loop_
_entity.id
_entity.type
_entity.pdbx_description
1 polymer ?
#
loop_
_entity_poly.entity_id
_entity_poly.type
_entity_poly.pdbx_seq_one_letter_code
_entity_poly.pdbx_strand_id
1 'polypeptide(L)'
;LAPHREEIGKNIRTMIMGIPNVGKSTIINALAGRTIAVTGNQPAVTRRQQRINLQNGIVLSDTPGILWPKVENPHSGFRLAATGAVKDTAMEYDEVAFYTVEYLAAHYPEKLKERYQIDELPESDIEIMEEIGRRRGALRAGGRVDLHKVSEILLHELRQGTLGQITLELPEMITQELIEVEIETARKEEEKAKRKEERRKRYLRNKR
;
A
#
# COMPACT_ATOMS: atom_id res chain seq x y z
N LEU A 1 -2.07 16.47 30.81
CA LEU A 1 -1.28 17.15 29.74
C LEU A 1 -0.45 18.25 30.41
N ALA A 2 0.87 18.30 30.18
CA ALA A 2 1.84 19.02 31.02
C ALA A 2 1.71 20.56 30.92
N PRO A 3 1.23 21.27 31.97
CA PRO A 3 0.71 22.64 31.85
C PRO A 3 1.76 23.77 31.94
N HIS A 4 3.07 23.48 31.81
CA HIS A 4 4.14 24.47 32.05
C HIS A 4 5.28 24.44 31.00
N ARG A 5 4.98 24.10 29.74
CA ARG A 5 5.99 23.96 28.67
C ARG A 5 5.92 25.02 27.56
N GLU A 6 5.15 26.08 27.75
CA GLU A 6 5.13 27.25 26.86
C GLU A 6 6.31 28.22 27.09
N GLU A 7 7.10 28.00 28.14
CA GLU A 7 8.31 28.78 28.39
C GLU A 7 9.36 28.57 27.29
N ILE A 8 10.01 29.66 26.89
CA ILE A 8 11.07 29.69 25.88
C ILE A 8 12.16 28.68 26.26
N GLY A 9 12.33 27.63 25.44
CA GLY A 9 13.32 26.57 25.64
C GLY A 9 12.77 25.24 26.16
N LYS A 10 11.50 25.16 26.57
CA LYS A 10 10.85 23.91 27.09
C LYS A 10 9.90 23.22 26.09
N ASN A 11 9.88 23.67 24.83
CA ASN A 11 8.97 23.13 23.82
C ASN A 11 9.08 21.60 23.66
N ILE A 12 7.93 20.94 23.59
CA ILE A 12 7.84 19.52 23.24
C ILE A 12 8.17 19.39 21.75
N ARG A 13 9.20 18.62 21.45
CA ARG A 13 9.56 18.28 20.07
C ARG A 13 8.92 16.95 19.72
N THR A 14 8.08 16.98 18.70
CA THR A 14 7.35 15.80 18.21
C THR A 14 7.68 15.61 16.73
N MET A 15 7.68 14.37 16.27
CA MET A 15 7.89 14.02 14.87
C MET A 15 6.75 13.13 14.40
N ILE A 16 6.27 13.37 13.18
CA ILE A 16 5.27 12.51 12.53
C ILE A 16 6.02 11.69 11.49
N MET A 17 5.93 10.36 11.61
CA MET A 17 6.55 9.38 10.72
C MET A 17 5.49 8.42 10.16
N GLY A 18 5.78 7.80 9.03
CA GLY A 18 4.92 6.81 8.39
C GLY A 18 5.20 6.67 6.90
N ILE A 19 4.58 5.68 6.26
CA ILE A 19 4.72 5.42 4.82
C ILE A 19 4.15 6.59 3.98
N PRO A 20 4.42 6.66 2.66
CA PRO A 20 3.79 7.65 1.78
C PRO A 20 2.26 7.60 1.82
N ASN A 21 1.61 8.73 1.50
CA ASN A 21 0.15 8.84 1.36
C ASN A 21 -0.75 8.53 2.58
N VAL A 22 -0.21 8.24 3.77
CA VAL A 22 -1.00 8.08 5.02
C VAL A 22 -1.57 9.37 5.62
N GLY A 23 -1.43 10.51 4.95
CA GLY A 23 -1.98 11.79 5.45
C GLY A 23 -1.13 12.55 6.47
N LYS A 24 0.18 12.27 6.58
CA LYS A 24 1.11 12.98 7.49
C LYS A 24 0.99 14.51 7.39
N SER A 25 1.14 15.04 6.18
CA SER A 25 1.07 16.48 5.92
C SER A 25 -0.32 17.06 6.15
N THR A 26 -1.38 16.26 5.95
CA THR A 26 -2.76 16.66 6.26
C THR A 26 -2.95 16.85 7.77
N ILE A 27 -2.50 15.89 8.59
CA ILE A 27 -2.54 16.00 10.05
C ILE A 27 -1.73 17.20 10.53
N ILE A 28 -0.55 17.44 9.94
CA ILE A 28 0.29 18.59 10.26
C ILE A 28 -0.44 19.91 9.98
N ASN A 29 -1.06 20.06 8.81
CA ASN A 29 -1.80 21.26 8.45
C ASN A 29 -3.02 21.47 9.36
N ALA A 30 -3.72 20.39 9.71
CA ALA A 30 -4.85 20.44 10.64
C ALA A 30 -4.40 20.90 12.04
N LEU A 31 -3.30 20.35 12.57
CA LEU A 31 -2.74 20.75 13.87
C LEU A 31 -2.21 22.19 13.85
N ALA A 32 -1.68 22.66 12.71
CA ALA A 32 -1.16 24.01 12.56
C ALA A 32 -2.25 25.06 12.28
N GLY A 33 -3.49 24.64 11.99
CA GLY A 33 -4.60 25.53 11.63
C GLY A 33 -4.42 26.28 10.30
N ARG A 34 -3.41 25.92 9.49
CA ARG A 34 -3.09 26.55 8.21
C ARG A 34 -2.32 25.60 7.30
N THR A 35 -2.35 25.86 6.01
CA THR A 35 -1.59 25.09 5.02
C THR A 35 -0.10 25.44 5.09
N ILE A 36 0.72 24.49 5.55
CA ILE A 36 2.19 24.64 5.66
C ILE A 36 2.88 23.54 4.84
N ALA A 37 2.47 22.29 5.05
CA ALA A 37 3.00 21.14 4.35
C ALA A 37 2.22 20.92 3.04
N VAL A 38 2.95 20.64 1.96
CA VAL A 38 2.36 20.30 0.65
C VAL A 38 1.63 18.97 0.77
N THR A 39 0.37 18.93 0.35
CA THR A 39 -0.44 17.71 0.31
C THR A 39 -0.67 17.29 -1.13
N GLY A 40 -0.76 15.98 -1.36
CA GLY A 40 -1.01 15.40 -2.67
C GLY A 40 -1.10 13.89 -2.56
N ASN A 41 -1.85 13.26 -3.47
CA ASN A 41 -2.07 11.81 -3.48
C ASN A 41 -0.95 11.03 -4.21
N GLN A 42 0.20 11.67 -4.45
CA GLN A 42 1.35 11.02 -5.05
C GLN A 42 2.42 10.73 -3.99
N PRO A 43 3.04 9.54 -4.01
CA PRO A 43 4.16 9.26 -3.13
C PRO A 43 5.32 10.24 -3.34
N ALA A 44 6.01 10.58 -2.25
CA ALA A 44 7.18 11.48 -2.21
C ALA A 44 6.89 12.97 -2.50
N VAL A 45 5.69 13.46 -2.16
CA VAL A 45 5.35 14.90 -2.16
C VAL A 45 6.21 15.69 -1.16
N THR A 46 6.34 15.21 0.08
CA THR A 46 7.23 15.82 1.09
C THR A 46 8.68 15.44 0.81
N ARG A 47 9.50 16.41 0.38
CA ARG A 47 10.91 16.18 -0.03
C ARG A 47 11.95 16.62 0.99
N ARG A 48 11.60 17.53 1.91
CA ARG A 48 12.52 18.07 2.92
C ARG A 48 11.86 18.03 4.29
N GLN A 49 12.65 17.71 5.30
CA GLN A 49 12.20 17.80 6.69
C GLN A 49 12.00 19.27 7.06
N GLN A 50 10.86 19.59 7.68
CA GLN A 50 10.54 20.95 8.12
C GLN A 50 10.13 20.93 9.59
N ARG A 51 10.44 22.01 10.31
CA ARG A 51 10.02 22.22 11.69
C ARG A 51 8.90 23.24 11.74
N ILE A 52 7.81 22.88 12.39
CA ILE A 52 6.58 23.67 12.47
C ILE A 52 6.28 23.91 13.94
N ASN A 53 6.35 25.17 14.36
CA ASN A 53 5.96 25.56 15.71
C ASN A 53 4.45 25.82 15.75
N LEU A 54 3.73 25.07 16.58
CA LEU A 54 2.28 25.17 16.76
C LEU A 54 1.85 26.31 17.70
N GLN A 55 2.80 27.07 18.25
CA GLN A 55 2.57 28.20 19.16
C GLN A 55 1.84 27.86 20.46
N ASN A 56 1.79 26.58 20.82
CA ASN A 56 1.21 26.03 22.06
C ASN A 56 2.25 25.19 22.83
N GLY A 57 3.53 25.52 22.69
CA GLY A 57 4.65 24.77 23.27
C GLY A 57 5.02 23.47 22.53
N ILE A 58 4.41 23.17 21.38
CA ILE A 58 4.75 21.99 20.55
C ILE A 58 5.44 22.41 19.24
N VAL A 59 6.54 21.73 18.92
CA VAL A 59 7.23 21.83 17.63
C VAL A 59 7.14 20.50 16.91
N LEU A 60 6.44 20.47 15.78
CA LEU A 60 6.31 19.30 14.90
C LEU A 60 7.45 19.25 13.89
N SER A 61 7.93 18.05 13.60
CA SER A 61 8.82 17.78 12.47
C SER A 61 8.08 16.97 11.41
N ASP A 62 7.91 17.55 10.22
CA ASP A 62 7.36 16.86 9.04
C ASP A 62 8.47 16.00 8.41
N THR A 63 8.19 14.74 8.11
CA THR A 63 9.16 13.83 7.49
C THR A 63 8.62 13.26 6.17
N PRO A 64 9.48 13.06 5.16
CA PRO A 64 9.12 12.29 3.97
C PRO A 64 8.55 10.92 4.35
N GLY A 65 7.61 10.41 3.55
CA GLY A 65 7.14 9.04 3.71
C GLY A 65 8.26 8.05 3.40
N ILE A 66 8.47 7.07 4.26
CA ILE A 66 9.52 6.05 4.11
C ILE A 66 8.86 4.69 3.90
N LEU A 67 9.29 3.96 2.87
CA LEU A 67 8.99 2.55 2.69
C LEU A 67 10.27 1.74 2.94
N TRP A 68 10.08 0.48 3.33
CA TRP A 68 11.18 -0.46 3.43
C TRP A 68 11.77 -0.75 2.03
N PRO A 69 13.10 -0.90 1.90
CA PRO A 69 13.73 -1.26 0.62
C PRO A 69 13.23 -2.59 0.05
N LYS A 70 12.82 -3.51 0.93
CA LYS A 70 12.25 -4.80 0.59
C LYS A 70 11.06 -5.07 1.51
N VAL A 71 9.92 -5.38 0.92
CA VAL A 71 8.75 -5.89 1.64
C VAL A 71 8.81 -7.41 1.58
N GLU A 72 8.88 -8.07 2.73
CA GLU A 72 9.09 -9.52 2.78
C GLU A 72 7.80 -10.29 2.55
N ASN A 73 6.69 -9.80 3.10
CA ASN A 73 5.36 -10.33 2.87
C ASN A 73 4.82 -9.84 1.51
N PRO A 74 4.60 -10.72 0.52
CA PRO A 74 4.05 -10.34 -0.78
C PRO A 74 2.68 -9.66 -0.68
N HIS A 75 1.80 -10.13 0.20
CA HIS A 75 0.45 -9.56 0.41
C HIS A 75 0.52 -8.13 0.90
N SER A 76 1.43 -7.81 1.84
CA SER A 76 1.68 -6.43 2.24
C SER A 76 2.11 -5.56 1.07
N GLY A 77 2.91 -6.09 0.14
CA GLY A 77 3.30 -5.39 -1.09
C GLY A 77 2.10 -5.00 -1.94
N PHE A 78 1.20 -5.96 -2.23
CA PHE A 78 -0.02 -5.70 -2.97
C PHE A 78 -0.96 -4.71 -2.27
N ARG A 79 -1.12 -4.81 -0.95
CA ARG A 79 -1.94 -3.86 -0.17
C ARG A 79 -1.37 -2.44 -0.19
N LEU A 80 -0.06 -2.29 -0.07
CA LEU A 80 0.64 -1.00 -0.19
C LEU A 80 0.46 -0.40 -1.60
N ALA A 81 0.48 -1.24 -2.63
CA ALA A 81 0.23 -0.83 -4.01
C ALA A 81 -1.24 -0.42 -4.23
N ALA A 82 -2.19 -1.24 -3.80
CA ALA A 82 -3.62 -0.99 -3.93
C ALA A 82 -4.05 0.32 -3.26
N THR A 83 -3.54 0.59 -2.05
CA THR A 83 -3.81 1.82 -1.27
C THR A 83 -3.04 3.05 -1.73
N GLY A 84 -2.11 2.91 -2.68
CA GLY A 84 -1.36 4.02 -3.27
C GLY A 84 -0.16 4.48 -2.44
N ALA A 85 0.37 3.67 -1.52
CA ALA A 85 1.62 3.97 -0.83
C ALA A 85 2.85 3.83 -1.75
N VAL A 86 2.74 2.96 -2.78
CA VAL A 86 3.73 2.76 -3.83
C VAL A 86 3.40 3.63 -5.05
N LYS A 87 4.42 4.09 -5.78
CA LYS A 87 4.21 4.84 -7.02
C LYS A 87 3.62 3.94 -8.10
N ASP A 88 2.68 4.48 -8.84
CA ASP A 88 2.01 3.80 -9.97
C ASP A 88 3.00 3.25 -11.01
N THR A 89 4.14 3.92 -11.24
CA THR A 89 5.19 3.46 -12.18
C THR A 89 6.03 2.28 -11.68
N ALA A 90 5.83 1.85 -10.43
CA ALA A 90 6.63 0.81 -9.77
C ALA A 90 5.80 -0.45 -9.47
N MET A 91 4.61 -0.57 -10.06
CA MET A 91 3.72 -1.71 -9.90
C MET A 91 3.08 -2.08 -11.24
N GLU A 92 2.76 -3.36 -11.41
CA GLU A 92 1.90 -3.82 -12.50
C GLU A 92 0.44 -3.64 -12.04
N TYR A 93 -0.26 -2.69 -12.64
CA TYR A 93 -1.64 -2.34 -12.26
C TYR A 93 -2.58 -3.53 -12.29
N ASP A 94 -2.43 -4.39 -13.30
CA ASP A 94 -3.30 -5.52 -13.52
C ASP A 94 -3.16 -6.51 -12.37
N GLU A 95 -1.93 -6.92 -12.02
CA GLU A 95 -1.69 -7.84 -10.91
C GLU A 95 -2.24 -7.29 -9.58
N VAL A 96 -2.03 -6.00 -9.31
CA VAL A 96 -2.54 -5.36 -8.07
C VAL A 96 -4.07 -5.31 -8.08
N ALA A 97 -4.70 -5.02 -9.21
CA ALA A 97 -6.15 -4.97 -9.33
C ALA A 97 -6.78 -6.35 -9.21
N PHE A 98 -6.20 -7.38 -9.82
CA PHE A 98 -6.65 -8.77 -9.68
C PHE A 98 -6.55 -9.26 -8.24
N TYR A 99 -5.41 -9.03 -7.57
CA TYR A 99 -5.29 -9.33 -6.14
C TYR A 99 -6.36 -8.59 -5.30
N THR A 100 -6.61 -7.33 -5.64
CA THR A 100 -7.59 -6.49 -4.94
C THR A 100 -9.02 -6.98 -5.17
N VAL A 101 -9.40 -7.30 -6.42
CA VAL A 101 -10.76 -7.72 -6.75
C VAL A 101 -11.08 -9.08 -6.14
N GLU A 102 -10.11 -9.99 -6.11
CA GLU A 102 -10.23 -11.30 -5.44
C GLU A 102 -10.54 -11.11 -3.95
N TYR A 103 -9.77 -10.24 -3.27
CA TYR A 103 -10.01 -9.92 -1.86
C TYR A 103 -11.39 -9.25 -1.65
N LEU A 104 -11.77 -8.31 -2.51
CA LEU A 104 -13.06 -7.64 -2.42
C LEU A 104 -14.22 -8.59 -2.69
N ALA A 105 -14.09 -9.54 -3.60
CA ALA A 105 -15.10 -10.55 -3.89
C ALA A 105 -15.32 -11.48 -2.68
N ALA A 106 -14.24 -11.87 -2.01
CA ALA A 106 -14.31 -12.73 -0.84
C ALA A 106 -14.88 -12.03 0.42
N HIS A 107 -14.49 -10.78 0.66
CA HIS A 107 -14.78 -10.09 1.93
C HIS A 107 -15.84 -8.99 1.84
N TYR A 108 -16.03 -8.42 0.64
CA TYR A 108 -16.94 -7.30 0.41
C TYR A 108 -17.77 -7.48 -0.87
N PRO A 109 -18.37 -8.67 -1.14
CA PRO A 109 -19.07 -8.93 -2.39
C PRO A 109 -20.22 -7.95 -2.63
N GLU A 110 -20.95 -7.61 -1.57
CA GLU A 110 -22.09 -6.69 -1.66
C GLU A 110 -21.67 -5.26 -2.03
N LYS A 111 -20.47 -4.81 -1.62
CA LYS A 111 -19.93 -3.51 -2.02
C LYS A 111 -19.58 -3.47 -3.51
N LEU A 112 -19.03 -4.57 -4.06
CA LEU A 112 -18.78 -4.69 -5.49
C LEU A 112 -20.09 -4.68 -6.28
N LYS A 113 -21.06 -5.50 -5.87
CA LYS A 113 -22.38 -5.57 -6.49
C LYS A 113 -23.08 -4.21 -6.52
N GLU A 114 -23.13 -3.53 -5.38
CA GLU A 114 -23.74 -2.20 -5.26
C GLU A 114 -23.00 -1.18 -6.15
N ARG A 115 -21.66 -1.14 -6.08
CA ARG A 115 -20.87 -0.12 -6.80
C ARG A 115 -20.95 -0.25 -8.32
N TYR A 116 -20.99 -1.48 -8.81
CA TYR A 116 -20.94 -1.79 -10.23
C TYR A 116 -22.29 -2.22 -10.81
N GLN A 117 -23.34 -2.24 -9.99
CA GLN A 117 -24.71 -2.65 -10.37
C GLN A 117 -24.72 -4.06 -10.97
N ILE A 118 -24.05 -4.98 -10.28
CA ILE A 118 -23.96 -6.40 -10.64
C ILE A 118 -24.98 -7.16 -9.79
N ASP A 119 -25.92 -7.84 -10.44
CA ASP A 119 -26.98 -8.58 -9.76
C ASP A 119 -26.43 -9.81 -9.02
N GLU A 120 -25.65 -10.63 -9.73
CA GLU A 120 -24.96 -11.81 -9.21
C GLU A 120 -23.47 -11.69 -9.52
N LEU A 121 -22.63 -11.79 -8.48
CA LEU A 121 -21.19 -11.62 -8.62
C LEU A 121 -20.61 -12.91 -9.23
N PRO A 122 -19.88 -12.83 -10.35
CA PRO A 122 -19.22 -14.00 -10.93
C PRO A 122 -18.23 -14.66 -9.95
N GLU A 123 -17.95 -15.95 -10.15
CA GLU A 123 -17.03 -16.69 -9.28
C GLU A 123 -15.56 -16.37 -9.56
N SER A 124 -15.21 -16.11 -10.82
CA SER A 124 -13.83 -15.82 -11.23
C SER A 124 -13.53 -14.33 -11.24
N ASP A 125 -12.38 -13.97 -10.70
CA ASP A 125 -11.78 -12.64 -10.77
C ASP A 125 -11.77 -12.03 -12.18
N ILE A 126 -11.46 -12.81 -13.22
CA ILE A 126 -11.47 -12.34 -14.60
C ILE A 126 -12.87 -11.97 -15.09
N GLU A 127 -13.88 -12.77 -14.73
CA GLU A 127 -15.27 -12.52 -15.10
C GLU A 127 -15.82 -11.30 -14.35
N ILE A 128 -15.44 -11.13 -13.08
CA ILE A 128 -15.75 -9.92 -12.30
C ILE A 128 -15.14 -8.69 -12.98
N MET A 129 -13.86 -8.74 -13.36
CA MET A 129 -13.18 -7.62 -14.03
C MET A 129 -13.80 -7.31 -15.39
N GLU A 130 -14.18 -8.33 -16.17
CA GLU A 130 -14.90 -8.13 -17.43
C GLU A 130 -16.26 -7.47 -17.21
N GLU A 131 -17.03 -7.91 -16.21
CA GLU A 131 -18.34 -7.35 -15.92
C GLU A 131 -18.23 -5.89 -15.46
N ILE A 132 -17.27 -5.57 -14.58
CA ILE A 132 -16.94 -4.19 -14.22
C ILE A 132 -16.62 -3.38 -15.47
N GLY A 133 -15.82 -3.93 -16.38
CA GLY A 133 -15.43 -3.27 -17.63
C GLY A 133 -16.59 -2.97 -18.56
N ARG A 134 -17.53 -3.91 -18.71
CA ARG A 134 -18.78 -3.69 -19.47
C ARG A 134 -19.61 -2.57 -18.85
N ARG A 135 -19.81 -2.60 -17.53
CA ARG A 135 -20.60 -1.60 -16.78
C ARG A 135 -19.97 -0.20 -16.81
N ARG A 136 -18.64 -0.11 -16.84
CA ARG A 136 -17.89 1.15 -16.88
C ARG A 136 -17.55 1.63 -18.30
N GLY A 137 -17.92 0.88 -19.34
CA GLY A 137 -17.58 1.23 -20.73
C GLY A 137 -16.08 1.21 -21.02
N ALA A 138 -15.31 0.40 -20.27
CA ALA A 138 -13.89 0.20 -20.50
C ALA A 138 -13.68 -0.82 -21.62
N LEU A 139 -13.96 -0.41 -22.86
CA LEU A 139 -13.93 -1.27 -24.04
C LEU A 139 -12.84 -0.86 -25.02
N ARG A 140 -12.26 -1.85 -25.70
CA ARG A 140 -11.37 -1.72 -26.86
C ARG A 140 -12.12 -2.01 -28.16
N ALA A 141 -11.46 -1.78 -29.29
CA ALA A 141 -11.97 -2.13 -30.61
C ALA A 141 -12.44 -3.60 -30.67
N GLY A 142 -13.59 -3.83 -31.31
CA GLY A 142 -14.22 -5.16 -31.36
C GLY A 142 -15.03 -5.53 -30.12
N GLY A 143 -15.32 -4.58 -29.22
CA GLY A 143 -16.21 -4.80 -28.07
C GLY A 143 -15.58 -5.59 -26.92
N ARG A 144 -14.27 -5.82 -26.96
CA ARG A 144 -13.53 -6.52 -25.89
C ARG A 144 -13.26 -5.58 -24.73
N VAL A 145 -13.27 -6.10 -23.51
CA VAL A 145 -12.97 -5.30 -22.30
C VAL A 145 -11.48 -4.94 -22.26
N ASP A 146 -11.19 -3.69 -21.90
CA ASP A 146 -9.86 -3.19 -21.60
C ASP A 146 -9.54 -3.45 -20.12
N LEU A 147 -8.94 -4.61 -19.82
CA LEU A 147 -8.65 -5.00 -18.43
C LEU A 147 -7.73 -3.99 -17.73
N HIS A 148 -6.77 -3.40 -18.43
CA HIS A 148 -5.88 -2.41 -17.84
C HIS A 148 -6.64 -1.16 -17.37
N LYS A 149 -7.52 -0.64 -18.22
CA LYS A 149 -8.40 0.49 -17.85
C LYS A 149 -9.34 0.12 -16.70
N VAL A 150 -9.82 -1.13 -16.65
CA VAL A 150 -10.62 -1.61 -15.51
C VAL A 150 -9.80 -1.64 -14.22
N SER A 151 -8.55 -2.11 -14.29
CA SER A 151 -7.62 -2.12 -13.16
C SER A 151 -7.41 -0.72 -12.59
N GLU A 152 -7.18 0.27 -13.46
CA GLU A 152 -7.08 1.67 -13.06
C GLU A 152 -8.36 2.16 -12.37
N ILE A 153 -9.54 1.91 -12.97
CA ILE A 153 -10.83 2.31 -12.41
C ILE A 153 -11.03 1.71 -11.02
N LEU A 154 -10.83 0.39 -10.86
CA LEU A 154 -11.02 -0.31 -9.60
C LEU A 154 -10.13 0.27 -8.50
N LEU A 155 -8.82 0.41 -8.77
CA LEU A 155 -7.87 0.90 -7.78
C LEU A 155 -8.10 2.38 -7.45
N HIS A 156 -8.48 3.21 -8.43
CA HIS A 156 -8.83 4.60 -8.16
C HIS A 156 -10.10 4.73 -7.32
N GLU A 157 -11.14 3.96 -7.62
CA GLU A 157 -12.38 3.95 -6.84
C GLU A 157 -12.17 3.47 -5.40
N LEU A 158 -11.29 2.47 -5.20
CA LEU A 158 -10.83 2.05 -3.88
C LEU A 158 -10.13 3.19 -3.14
N ARG A 159 -9.11 3.81 -3.75
CA ARG A 159 -8.31 4.88 -3.13
C ARG A 159 -9.14 6.14 -2.81
N GLN A 160 -10.19 6.40 -3.59
CA GLN A 160 -11.12 7.51 -3.36
C GLN A 160 -12.17 7.20 -2.30
N GLY A 161 -12.24 5.96 -1.81
CA GLY A 161 -13.27 5.51 -0.88
C GLY A 161 -14.66 5.38 -1.51
N THR A 162 -14.74 5.33 -2.85
CA THR A 162 -16.01 5.24 -3.58
C THR A 162 -16.68 3.88 -3.37
N LEU A 163 -15.89 2.83 -3.16
CA LEU A 163 -16.37 1.50 -2.73
C LEU A 163 -16.80 1.48 -1.24
N GLY A 164 -16.65 2.60 -0.53
CA GLY A 164 -16.93 2.75 0.89
C GLY A 164 -15.75 2.39 1.78
N GLN A 165 -16.03 2.17 3.07
CA GLN A 165 -15.01 1.80 4.06
C GLN A 165 -14.58 0.35 3.85
N ILE A 166 -13.30 0.17 3.52
CA ILE A 166 -12.67 -1.13 3.26
C ILE A 166 -11.39 -1.22 4.07
N THR A 167 -11.19 -2.35 4.74
CA THR A 167 -9.91 -2.75 5.32
C THR A 167 -9.40 -3.95 4.54
N LEU A 168 -8.15 -3.89 4.07
CA LEU A 168 -7.54 -4.92 3.20
C LEU A 168 -6.80 -6.03 3.97
N GLU A 169 -6.83 -6.00 5.30
CA GLU A 169 -6.19 -6.98 6.16
C GLU A 169 -6.94 -7.10 7.49
N LEU A 170 -6.80 -8.25 8.14
CA LEU A 170 -7.25 -8.49 9.49
C LEU A 170 -6.05 -8.97 10.33
N PRO A 171 -6.05 -8.73 11.66
CA PRO A 171 -4.94 -9.16 12.53
C PRO A 171 -4.61 -10.66 12.38
N GLU A 172 -5.63 -11.50 12.24
CA GLU A 172 -5.48 -12.95 12.09
C GLU A 172 -4.80 -13.31 10.76
N MET A 173 -5.17 -12.62 9.67
CA MET A 173 -4.54 -12.80 8.36
C MET A 173 -3.06 -12.45 8.40
N ILE A 174 -2.72 -11.28 8.97
CA ILE A 174 -1.33 -10.84 9.06
C ILE A 174 -0.50 -11.79 9.92
N THR A 175 -1.06 -12.28 11.02
CA THR A 175 -0.38 -13.26 11.88
C THR A 175 -0.02 -14.52 11.08
N GLN A 176 -0.97 -15.05 10.31
CA GLN A 176 -0.76 -16.24 9.49
C GLN A 176 0.27 -15.99 8.36
N GLU A 177 0.15 -14.88 7.64
CA GLU A 177 1.07 -14.53 6.56
C GLU A 177 2.51 -14.34 7.05
N LEU A 178 2.71 -13.79 8.24
CA LEU A 178 4.04 -13.64 8.82
C LEU A 178 4.70 -14.99 9.16
N ILE A 179 3.91 -15.95 9.66
CA ILE A 179 4.38 -17.32 9.90
C ILE A 179 4.82 -17.96 8.56
N GLU A 180 4.02 -17.79 7.51
CA GLU A 180 4.34 -18.32 6.17
C GLU A 180 5.62 -17.68 5.60
N VAL A 181 5.80 -16.38 5.78
CA VAL A 181 7.02 -15.66 5.37
C VAL A 181 8.24 -16.19 6.12
N GLU A 182 8.13 -16.45 7.43
CA GLU A 182 9.22 -17.00 8.24
C GLU A 182 9.63 -18.40 7.75
N ILE A 183 8.66 -19.29 7.54
CA ILE A 183 8.88 -20.65 7.01
C ILE A 183 9.57 -20.59 5.64
N GLU A 184 9.06 -19.74 4.74
CA GLU A 184 9.59 -19.61 3.39
C GLU A 184 11.00 -19.00 3.37
N THR A 185 11.27 -18.07 4.27
CA THR A 185 12.60 -17.46 4.42
C THR A 185 13.61 -18.48 4.91
N ALA A 186 13.27 -19.27 5.93
CA ALA A 186 14.11 -20.36 6.42
C ALA A 186 14.42 -21.39 5.32
N ARG A 187 13.40 -21.80 4.55
CA ARG A 187 13.57 -22.71 3.40
C ARG A 187 14.57 -22.16 2.37
N LYS A 188 14.40 -20.89 1.97
CA LYS A 188 15.29 -20.22 1.02
C LYS A 188 16.72 -20.09 1.53
N GLU A 189 16.91 -19.88 2.83
CA GLU A 189 18.24 -19.80 3.44
C GLU A 189 18.95 -21.16 3.44
N GLU A 190 18.25 -22.25 3.77
CA GLU A 190 18.79 -23.61 3.68
C GLU A 190 19.19 -23.98 2.25
N GLU A 191 18.34 -23.70 1.26
CA GLU A 191 18.64 -23.95 -0.14
C GLU A 191 19.86 -23.15 -0.62
N LYS A 192 19.96 -21.87 -0.22
CA LYS A 192 21.13 -21.04 -0.52
C LYS A 192 22.40 -21.60 0.14
N ALA A 193 22.31 -22.08 1.37
CA ALA A 193 23.44 -22.70 2.08
C ALA A 193 23.91 -23.98 1.36
N LYS A 194 22.98 -24.88 1.00
CA LYS A 194 23.27 -26.11 0.23
C LYS A 194 23.93 -25.78 -1.11
N ARG A 195 23.36 -24.83 -1.87
CA ARG A 195 23.91 -24.39 -3.17
C ARG A 195 25.29 -23.76 -3.03
N LYS A 196 25.56 -23.02 -1.96
CA LYS A 196 26.88 -22.44 -1.66
C LYS A 196 27.90 -23.53 -1.32
N GLU A 197 27.50 -24.54 -0.57
CA GLU A 197 28.35 -25.70 -0.24
C GLU A 197 28.69 -26.54 -1.48
N GLU A 198 27.71 -26.84 -2.32
CA GLU A 198 27.93 -27.55 -3.60
C GLU A 198 28.88 -26.81 -4.52
N ARG A 199 28.69 -25.48 -4.66
CA ARG A 199 29.60 -24.62 -5.43
C ARG A 199 31.02 -24.68 -4.87
N ARG A 200 31.18 -24.65 -3.54
CA ARG A 200 32.49 -24.79 -2.88
C ARG A 200 33.13 -26.15 -3.14
N LYS A 201 32.37 -27.25 -3.03
CA LYS A 201 32.84 -28.62 -3.32
C LYS A 201 33.29 -28.75 -4.79
N ARG A 202 32.49 -28.24 -5.73
CA ARG A 202 32.83 -28.23 -7.17
C ARG A 202 34.11 -27.44 -7.46
N TYR A 203 34.26 -26.26 -6.85
CA TYR A 203 35.46 -25.44 -7.00
C TYR A 203 36.72 -26.16 -6.49
N LEU A 204 36.65 -26.78 -5.31
CA LEU A 204 37.77 -27.53 -4.75
C LEU A 204 38.14 -28.76 -5.59
N ARG A 205 37.16 -29.44 -6.20
CA ARG A 205 37.39 -30.57 -7.11
C ARG A 205 38.11 -30.15 -8.39
N ASN A 206 37.76 -29.01 -8.97
CA ASN A 206 38.34 -28.52 -10.23
C ASN A 206 39.73 -27.86 -10.07
N LYS A 207 40.20 -27.66 -8.83
CA LYS A 207 41.52 -27.09 -8.52
C LYS A 207 42.60 -28.17 -8.31
N ARG A 208 42.20 -29.44 -8.19
CA ARG A 208 43.11 -30.60 -8.19
C ARG A 208 43.29 -31.09 -9.62
#